data_AF-A0A8H7XUZ4-F1
#
_entry.id   AF-A0A8H7XUZ4-F1
#
_cell.length_a   1.000
_cell.length_b   1.000
_cell.length_c   1.000
_cell.angle_alpha   90.00
_cell.angle_beta   90.00
_cell.angle_gamma   90.00
#
_symmetry.space_group_name_H-M   'P 1'
#
loop_
_entity.id
_entity.type
_entity.pdbx_description
1 polymer ?
#
loop_
_entity_poly.entity_id
_entity_poly.type
_entity_poly.pdbx_seq_one_letter_code
_entity_poly.pdbx_strand_id
1 'polypeptide(L)'
;MVLPLLLSDPSTSLRYGDIGKTVLHCLHVIHSMERAMSIFLEAVTYESLRLDDCSPPPTFSFSAFDAHVGDCACQTRAQMFWDLFSLYKVEENKRALANAITVLKSVKSNTVKLLEEIELNRAKPRSPSLMTLTTHQAVWKRIGFLSFLDLSTKDPEECIKPCHDAALRGGARSGHRHRDIVVDTEWKPDDIVFVSRLLTMCNMLSEFRFASIEAGPPARVKVRVDLPLMYERNARELDDLNVCNKRRIDFHIQSLSKTNRQTEAMQIYVSRVTADWVRKAAITGSGSWRCFPDSFFATNDRKITCVAAYASFLVVREAWLKSRIPILMMVQHFCSHGGYRNLYCRIVPNPAADMTAKDYSALGDVQWFDIEVLTVDQIASAPWNKTPHTIIIGMSCQGTIEDFRLRLLESQQGLLPAHHRCGQVDECALAIECTNISHLVSHFFSQHEQFPFVLPGGEDEIERVGSALECSLGPDAKHAFAMGRVGAEKFGTGRSARLATIEHIFLEYPCVFANDMKKVGEKPQVLGCQLE
;
A
#
# COMPACT_ATOMS: atom_id res chain seq x y z
N MET A 1 -10.34 -6.24 -18.65
CA MET A 1 -10.88 -6.00 -17.30
C MET A 1 -10.26 -7.01 -16.38
N VAL A 2 -9.61 -6.59 -15.28
CA VAL A 2 -8.78 -7.46 -14.42
C VAL A 2 -9.54 -8.24 -13.34
N LEU A 3 -10.79 -7.87 -13.11
CA LEU A 3 -11.60 -8.51 -12.09
C LEU A 3 -12.07 -9.96 -12.37
N PRO A 4 -12.07 -10.53 -13.60
CA PRO A 4 -12.54 -11.90 -13.85
C PRO A 4 -11.91 -12.95 -12.94
N LEU A 5 -10.58 -12.99 -12.80
CA LEU A 5 -9.93 -14.00 -11.95
C LEU A 5 -9.75 -13.54 -10.50
N LEU A 6 -9.66 -12.22 -10.27
CA LEU A 6 -9.39 -11.71 -8.92
C LEU A 6 -10.65 -11.60 -8.06
N LEU A 7 -11.78 -11.16 -8.65
CA LEU A 7 -12.98 -10.73 -7.91
C LEU A 7 -14.31 -11.26 -8.49
N SER A 8 -14.31 -12.03 -9.60
CA SER A 8 -15.58 -12.40 -10.26
C SER A 8 -16.10 -13.75 -9.83
N ASP A 9 -17.42 -13.88 -9.91
CA ASP A 9 -18.14 -15.12 -9.69
C ASP A 9 -17.83 -16.13 -10.83
N PRO A 10 -17.30 -17.33 -10.51
CA PRO A 10 -16.95 -18.37 -11.47
C PRO A 10 -18.18 -18.95 -12.19
N SER A 11 -19.37 -18.83 -11.58
CA SER A 11 -20.63 -19.31 -12.15
C SER A 11 -21.19 -18.39 -13.24
N THR A 12 -20.58 -17.21 -13.44
CA THR A 12 -21.03 -16.24 -14.44
C THR A 12 -21.05 -16.88 -15.84
N SER A 13 -22.23 -16.89 -16.47
CA SER A 13 -22.43 -17.41 -17.82
C SER A 13 -21.73 -16.55 -18.87
N LEU A 14 -21.08 -17.19 -19.85
CA LEU A 14 -20.42 -16.58 -20.98
C LEU A 14 -21.19 -16.81 -22.27
N ARG A 15 -21.34 -15.76 -23.06
CA ARG A 15 -21.79 -15.89 -24.45
C ARG A 15 -20.60 -16.33 -25.30
N TYR A 16 -20.85 -17.16 -26.31
CA TYR A 16 -19.79 -17.65 -27.21
C TYR A 16 -18.95 -16.51 -27.83
N GLY A 17 -19.60 -15.40 -28.21
CA GLY A 17 -18.90 -14.23 -28.77
C GLY A 17 -17.98 -13.49 -27.78
N ASP A 18 -18.15 -13.71 -26.48
CA ASP A 18 -17.38 -13.06 -25.41
C ASP A 18 -16.21 -13.93 -24.90
N ILE A 19 -16.08 -15.19 -25.36
CA ILE A 19 -15.04 -16.13 -24.89
C ILE A 19 -13.64 -15.55 -25.14
N GLY A 20 -13.32 -15.13 -26.38
CA GLY A 20 -11.99 -14.59 -26.71
C GLY A 20 -11.61 -13.39 -25.85
N LYS A 21 -12.55 -12.47 -25.63
CA LYS A 21 -12.37 -11.31 -24.75
C LYS A 21 -12.14 -11.72 -23.30
N THR A 22 -12.85 -12.75 -22.83
CA THR A 22 -12.72 -13.27 -21.47
C THR A 22 -11.36 -13.94 -21.27
N VAL A 23 -10.92 -14.76 -22.21
CA VAL A 23 -9.59 -15.41 -22.19
C VAL A 23 -8.48 -14.38 -22.24
N LEU A 24 -8.60 -13.37 -23.10
CA LEU A 24 -7.65 -12.25 -23.12
C LEU A 24 -7.59 -11.52 -21.78
N HIS A 25 -8.74 -11.23 -21.16
CA HIS A 25 -8.75 -10.64 -19.82
C HIS A 25 -8.06 -11.54 -18.79
N CYS A 26 -8.29 -12.85 -18.83
CA CYS A 26 -7.59 -13.81 -17.95
C CYS A 26 -6.08 -13.71 -18.15
N LEU A 27 -5.59 -13.62 -19.40
CA LEU A 27 -4.17 -13.51 -19.70
C LEU A 27 -3.52 -12.28 -19.04
N HIS A 28 -4.16 -11.11 -19.16
CA HIS A 28 -3.67 -9.88 -18.51
C HIS A 28 -3.60 -10.01 -16.98
N VAL A 29 -4.60 -10.66 -16.38
CA VAL A 29 -4.63 -10.87 -14.92
C VAL A 29 -3.55 -11.83 -14.49
N ILE A 30 -3.43 -12.99 -15.13
CA ILE A 30 -2.41 -13.99 -14.81
C ILE A 30 -1.01 -13.38 -14.95
N HIS A 31 -0.79 -12.59 -16.00
CA HIS A 31 0.47 -11.89 -16.18
C HIS A 31 0.75 -10.87 -15.06
N SER A 32 -0.27 -10.12 -14.62
CA SER A 32 -0.14 -9.20 -13.49
C SER A 32 0.15 -9.94 -12.18
N MET A 33 -0.50 -11.08 -11.95
CA MET A 33 -0.25 -11.94 -10.79
C MET A 33 1.16 -12.51 -10.79
N GLU A 34 1.59 -13.08 -11.91
CA GLU A 34 2.95 -13.61 -12.11
C GLU A 34 3.99 -12.52 -11.81
N ARG A 35 3.80 -11.32 -12.38
CA ARG A 35 4.69 -10.17 -12.17
C ARG A 35 4.76 -9.76 -10.71
N ALA A 36 3.60 -9.48 -10.10
CA ALA A 36 3.53 -9.02 -8.71
C ALA A 36 4.17 -10.03 -7.75
N MET A 37 3.88 -11.32 -7.93
CA MET A 37 4.50 -12.38 -7.11
C MET A 37 6.01 -12.52 -7.37
N SER A 38 6.46 -12.34 -8.61
CA SER A 38 7.89 -12.39 -8.94
C SER A 38 8.67 -11.22 -8.34
N ILE A 39 8.12 -10.00 -8.41
CA ILE A 39 8.69 -8.81 -7.75
C ILE A 39 8.78 -9.05 -6.24
N PHE A 40 7.72 -9.58 -5.64
CA PHE A 40 7.73 -9.88 -4.20
C PHE A 40 8.74 -10.97 -3.84
N LEU A 41 8.86 -12.05 -4.64
CA LEU A 41 9.87 -13.09 -4.44
C LEU A 41 11.30 -12.52 -4.52
N GLU A 42 11.58 -11.67 -5.51
CA GLU A 42 12.85 -10.97 -5.64
C GLU A 42 13.12 -10.10 -4.41
N ALA A 43 12.11 -9.33 -3.98
CA ALA A 43 12.21 -8.49 -2.79
C ALA A 43 12.53 -9.31 -1.54
N VAL A 44 11.84 -10.41 -1.25
CA VAL A 44 12.10 -11.21 -0.03
C VAL A 44 13.37 -12.07 -0.10
N THR A 45 13.94 -12.27 -1.29
CA THR A 45 15.22 -13.01 -1.46
C THR A 45 16.43 -12.10 -1.41
N TYR A 46 16.25 -10.79 -1.65
CA TYR A 46 17.35 -9.83 -1.71
C TYR A 46 18.20 -9.76 -0.44
N GLU A 47 17.59 -9.78 0.76
CA GLU A 47 18.33 -9.76 2.04
C GLU A 47 19.31 -10.94 2.17
N SER A 48 18.97 -12.09 1.59
CA SER A 48 19.80 -13.31 1.67
C SER A 48 21.00 -13.33 0.71
N LEU A 49 21.10 -12.38 -0.21
CA LEU A 49 22.27 -12.24 -1.08
C LEU A 49 23.45 -11.72 -0.26
N ARG A 50 24.63 -12.33 -0.43
CA ARG A 50 25.80 -11.99 0.38
C ARG A 50 26.16 -10.50 0.21
N LEU A 51 26.71 -9.89 1.25
CA LEU A 51 27.21 -8.51 1.18
C LEU A 51 28.33 -8.37 0.13
N ASP A 52 29.11 -9.44 -0.09
CA ASP A 52 30.18 -9.52 -1.09
C ASP A 52 29.67 -9.72 -2.52
N ASP A 53 28.40 -10.12 -2.68
CA ASP A 53 27.78 -10.16 -4.01
C ASP A 53 27.49 -8.72 -4.41
N CYS A 54 28.30 -8.19 -5.35
CA CYS A 54 28.09 -6.92 -6.07
C CYS A 54 26.81 -6.92 -6.93
N SER A 55 25.81 -7.74 -6.59
CA SER A 55 24.52 -7.75 -7.23
C SER A 55 23.89 -6.36 -7.07
N PRO A 56 23.46 -5.74 -8.18
CA PRO A 56 22.76 -4.47 -8.10
C PRO A 56 21.50 -4.64 -7.22
N PRO A 57 21.03 -3.55 -6.60
CA PRO A 57 19.72 -3.55 -5.96
C PRO A 57 18.63 -4.03 -6.94
N PRO A 58 17.55 -4.65 -6.44
CA PRO A 58 16.48 -5.12 -7.28
C PRO A 58 15.88 -3.92 -8.03
N THR A 59 15.43 -4.16 -9.26
CA THR A 59 14.83 -3.07 -10.07
C THR A 59 13.49 -2.63 -9.49
N PHE A 60 12.77 -3.56 -8.87
CA PHE A 60 11.53 -3.33 -8.15
C PHE A 60 11.57 -4.07 -6.81
N SER A 61 11.05 -3.45 -5.77
CA SER A 61 11.03 -4.02 -4.42
C SER A 61 9.71 -3.65 -3.71
N PHE A 62 9.74 -3.30 -2.43
CA PHE A 62 8.51 -3.13 -1.65
C PHE A 62 7.70 -1.89 -2.02
N SER A 63 8.35 -0.81 -2.50
CA SER A 63 7.67 0.37 -3.04
C SER A 63 6.77 0.05 -4.25
N ALA A 64 6.99 -1.07 -4.93
CA ALA A 64 6.12 -1.53 -6.02
C ALA A 64 4.73 -1.95 -5.53
N PHE A 65 4.48 -2.05 -4.22
CA PHE A 65 3.20 -2.41 -3.61
C PHE A 65 2.62 -1.33 -2.68
N ASP A 66 3.20 -0.13 -2.70
CA ASP A 66 2.75 1.04 -1.93
C ASP A 66 1.47 1.67 -2.52
N ALA A 67 0.34 0.98 -2.37
CA ALA A 67 -0.92 1.39 -2.99
C ALA A 67 -1.58 2.54 -2.23
N HIS A 68 -1.90 3.65 -2.89
CA HIS A 68 -2.70 4.74 -2.29
C HIS A 68 -4.18 4.52 -2.56
N VAL A 69 -4.87 3.84 -1.65
CA VAL A 69 -6.29 3.47 -1.85
C VAL A 69 -7.30 4.46 -1.25
N GLY A 70 -6.82 5.62 -0.81
CA GLY A 70 -7.65 6.70 -0.28
C GLY A 70 -8.20 6.44 1.14
N ASP A 71 -7.51 5.63 1.93
CA ASP A 71 -7.95 5.09 3.23
C ASP A 71 -7.14 5.54 4.46
N CYS A 72 -6.29 6.57 4.36
CA CYS A 72 -5.42 7.07 5.45
C CYS A 72 -4.61 5.97 6.18
N ALA A 73 -4.13 4.96 5.45
CA ALA A 73 -3.55 3.75 6.03
C ALA A 73 -2.14 3.40 5.49
N CYS A 74 -1.32 4.39 5.11
CA CYS A 74 0.03 4.12 4.59
C CYS A 74 0.93 3.42 5.63
N GLN A 75 0.87 3.86 6.89
CA GLN A 75 1.52 3.22 8.05
C GLN A 75 1.11 1.75 8.21
N THR A 76 -0.19 1.48 8.04
CA THR A 76 -0.77 0.15 8.19
C THR A 76 -0.28 -0.78 7.09
N ARG A 77 -0.28 -0.30 5.83
CA ARG A 77 0.22 -1.09 4.71
C ARG A 77 1.71 -1.38 4.82
N ALA A 78 2.53 -0.40 5.21
CA ALA A 78 3.95 -0.63 5.45
C ALA A 78 4.17 -1.78 6.44
N GLN A 79 3.39 -1.80 7.53
CA GLN A 79 3.44 -2.88 8.51
C GLN A 79 2.92 -4.22 7.96
N MET A 80 1.82 -4.23 7.21
CA MET A 80 1.31 -5.46 6.56
C MET A 80 2.37 -6.09 5.64
N PHE A 81 3.08 -5.29 4.86
CA PHE A 81 4.16 -5.78 4.00
C PHE A 81 5.37 -6.23 4.80
N TRP A 82 5.65 -5.63 5.96
CA TRP A 82 6.67 -6.13 6.88
C TRP A 82 6.31 -7.51 7.45
N ASP A 83 5.04 -7.73 7.79
CA ASP A 83 4.56 -9.03 8.27
C ASP A 83 4.69 -10.09 7.16
N LEU A 84 4.31 -9.75 5.92
CA LEU A 84 4.50 -10.64 4.77
C LEU A 84 5.98 -10.91 4.51
N PHE A 85 6.86 -9.91 4.56
CA PHE A 85 8.30 -10.11 4.44
C PHE A 85 8.81 -11.05 5.54
N SER A 86 8.40 -10.82 6.79
CA SER A 86 8.81 -11.63 7.94
C SER A 86 8.36 -13.09 7.83
N LEU A 87 7.18 -13.33 7.24
CA LEU A 87 6.66 -14.66 6.97
C LEU A 87 7.38 -15.32 5.79
N TYR A 88 7.53 -14.61 4.67
CA TYR A 88 8.05 -15.15 3.41
C TYR A 88 9.58 -15.13 3.29
N LYS A 89 10.32 -14.55 4.25
CA LYS A 89 11.77 -14.74 4.32
C LYS A 89 12.18 -16.16 4.73
N VAL A 90 11.25 -16.96 5.25
CA VAL A 90 11.45 -18.37 5.60
C VAL A 90 11.46 -19.23 4.33
N GLU A 91 12.45 -20.12 4.18
CA GLU A 91 12.67 -20.93 2.96
C GLU A 91 11.49 -21.79 2.53
N GLU A 92 10.68 -22.29 3.46
CA GLU A 92 9.44 -23.01 3.13
C GLU A 92 8.43 -22.12 2.40
N ASN A 93 8.19 -20.93 2.93
CA ASN A 93 7.27 -19.95 2.34
C ASN A 93 7.80 -19.38 1.03
N LYS A 94 9.13 -19.18 0.89
CA LYS A 94 9.77 -18.84 -0.39
C LYS A 94 9.52 -19.91 -1.44
N ARG A 95 9.66 -21.20 -1.09
CA ARG A 95 9.39 -22.32 -2.00
C ARG A 95 7.91 -22.38 -2.39
N ALA A 96 6.99 -22.16 -1.45
CA ALA A 96 5.57 -22.08 -1.76
C ALA A 96 5.27 -20.94 -2.76
N LEU A 97 5.87 -19.76 -2.56
CA LEU A 97 5.77 -18.62 -3.47
C LEU A 97 6.33 -18.93 -4.86
N ALA A 98 7.52 -19.52 -4.94
CA ALA A 98 8.15 -19.93 -6.20
C ALA A 98 7.34 -21.01 -6.96
N ASN A 99 6.77 -21.98 -6.24
CA ASN A 99 5.89 -22.99 -6.79
C ASN A 99 4.63 -22.34 -7.39
N ALA A 100 4.01 -21.41 -6.67
CA ALA A 100 2.83 -20.70 -7.14
C ALA A 100 3.11 -19.86 -8.41
N ILE A 101 4.27 -19.19 -8.49
CA ILE A 101 4.73 -18.51 -9.70
C ILE A 101 4.89 -19.49 -10.87
N THR A 102 5.45 -20.68 -10.61
CA THR A 102 5.62 -21.73 -11.63
C THR A 102 4.26 -22.21 -12.16
N VAL A 103 3.29 -22.39 -11.27
CA VAL A 103 1.91 -22.71 -11.67
C VAL A 103 1.33 -21.59 -12.53
N LEU A 104 1.44 -20.31 -12.12
CA LEU A 104 0.95 -19.18 -12.90
C LEU A 104 1.58 -19.07 -14.30
N LYS A 105 2.87 -19.37 -14.44
CA LYS A 105 3.56 -19.45 -15.75
C LYS A 105 2.93 -20.53 -16.64
N SER A 106 2.60 -21.70 -16.08
CA SER A 106 1.90 -22.76 -16.80
C SER A 106 0.49 -22.31 -17.23
N VAL A 107 -0.28 -21.70 -16.31
CA VAL A 107 -1.62 -21.15 -16.61
C VAL A 107 -1.54 -20.08 -17.71
N LYS A 108 -0.54 -19.19 -17.68
CA LYS A 108 -0.31 -18.18 -18.71
C LYS A 108 -0.09 -18.82 -20.08
N SER A 109 0.79 -19.83 -20.16
CA SER A 109 1.03 -20.57 -21.40
C SER A 109 -0.23 -21.25 -21.94
N ASN A 110 -1.03 -21.88 -21.06
CA ASN A 110 -2.29 -22.50 -21.47
C ASN A 110 -3.33 -21.47 -21.93
N THR A 111 -3.35 -20.29 -21.31
CA THR A 111 -4.24 -19.18 -21.68
C THR A 111 -3.89 -18.65 -23.07
N VAL A 112 -2.59 -18.51 -23.37
CA VAL A 112 -2.07 -18.17 -24.70
C VAL A 112 -2.54 -19.18 -25.75
N LYS A 113 -2.33 -20.48 -25.52
CA LYS A 113 -2.77 -21.54 -26.44
C LYS A 113 -4.28 -21.54 -26.68
N LEU A 114 -5.07 -21.28 -25.63
CA LEU A 114 -6.52 -21.17 -25.76
C LEU A 114 -6.93 -19.95 -26.61
N LEU A 115 -6.23 -18.83 -26.46
CA LEU A 115 -6.48 -17.63 -27.26
C LEU A 115 -6.16 -17.88 -28.75
N GLU A 116 -5.05 -18.56 -29.04
CA GLU A 116 -4.68 -19.01 -30.39
C GLU A 116 -5.76 -19.96 -30.98
N GLU A 117 -6.25 -20.93 -30.20
CA GLU A 117 -7.34 -21.84 -30.59
C GLU A 117 -8.60 -21.06 -30.97
N ILE A 118 -8.97 -20.04 -30.19
CA ILE A 118 -10.16 -19.21 -30.45
C ILE A 118 -10.00 -18.42 -31.75
N GLU A 119 -8.85 -17.77 -31.97
CA GLU A 119 -8.63 -16.98 -33.19
C GLU A 119 -8.59 -17.86 -34.45
N LEU A 120 -7.98 -19.05 -34.39
CA LEU A 120 -7.98 -20.01 -35.51
C LEU A 120 -9.38 -20.51 -35.90
N ASN A 121 -10.32 -20.51 -34.95
CA ASN A 121 -11.70 -20.98 -35.17
C ASN A 121 -12.70 -19.85 -35.44
N ARG A 122 -12.27 -18.59 -35.43
CA ARG A 122 -13.16 -17.42 -35.58
C ARG A 122 -13.88 -17.35 -36.93
N ALA A 123 -13.28 -17.92 -37.98
CA ALA A 123 -13.85 -17.99 -39.34
C ALA A 123 -14.57 -19.33 -39.64
N LYS A 124 -14.62 -20.27 -38.69
CA LYS A 124 -15.19 -21.61 -38.85
C LYS A 124 -16.56 -21.71 -38.15
N PRO A 125 -17.45 -22.63 -38.58
CA PRO A 125 -18.61 -22.99 -37.77
C PRO A 125 -18.19 -23.40 -36.35
N ARG A 126 -19.05 -23.11 -35.36
CA ARG A 126 -18.75 -23.18 -33.91
C ARG A 126 -17.98 -24.45 -33.53
N SER A 127 -16.75 -24.29 -33.03
CA SER A 127 -15.93 -25.41 -32.57
C SER A 127 -16.59 -26.10 -31.37
N PRO A 128 -16.80 -27.43 -31.40
CA PRO A 128 -17.38 -28.16 -30.27
C PRO A 128 -16.60 -27.98 -28.97
N SER A 129 -15.26 -27.88 -29.03
CA SER A 129 -14.41 -27.66 -27.84
C SER A 129 -14.72 -26.33 -27.16
N LEU A 130 -14.82 -25.25 -27.94
CA LEU A 130 -15.08 -23.89 -27.44
C LEU A 130 -16.51 -23.70 -26.95
N MET A 131 -17.46 -24.47 -27.50
CA MET A 131 -18.87 -24.44 -27.06
C MET A 131 -19.08 -24.91 -25.62
N THR A 132 -18.12 -25.66 -25.05
CA THR A 132 -18.16 -26.09 -23.65
C THR A 132 -17.78 -24.99 -22.66
N LEU A 133 -17.19 -23.88 -23.13
CA LEU A 133 -16.73 -22.77 -22.30
C LEU A 133 -17.87 -21.78 -22.00
N THR A 134 -18.93 -22.31 -21.39
CA THR A 134 -20.17 -21.57 -21.11
C THR A 134 -20.13 -20.74 -19.83
N THR A 135 -19.08 -20.86 -19.01
CA THR A 135 -18.90 -20.13 -17.75
C THR A 135 -17.45 -19.70 -17.55
N HIS A 136 -17.21 -18.74 -16.64
CA HIS A 136 -15.85 -18.42 -16.18
C HIS A 136 -15.13 -19.65 -15.64
N GLN A 137 -15.79 -20.47 -14.81
CA GLN A 137 -15.22 -21.69 -14.25
C GLN A 137 -14.74 -22.67 -15.33
N ALA A 138 -15.50 -22.83 -16.42
CA ALA A 138 -15.11 -23.68 -17.54
C ALA A 138 -13.83 -23.16 -18.21
N VAL A 139 -13.72 -21.84 -18.39
CA VAL A 139 -12.48 -21.20 -18.88
C VAL A 139 -11.33 -21.43 -17.90
N TRP A 140 -11.53 -21.24 -16.59
CA TRP A 140 -10.50 -21.41 -15.57
C TRP A 140 -9.98 -22.83 -15.51
N LYS A 141 -10.88 -23.82 -15.58
CA LYS A 141 -10.54 -25.23 -15.69
C LYS A 141 -9.73 -25.50 -16.96
N ARG A 142 -10.13 -24.93 -18.10
CA ARG A 142 -9.46 -25.12 -19.39
C ARG A 142 -8.03 -24.59 -19.41
N ILE A 143 -7.78 -23.45 -18.76
CA ILE A 143 -6.44 -22.84 -18.68
C ILE A 143 -5.60 -23.39 -17.50
N GLY A 144 -6.18 -24.22 -16.63
CA GLY A 144 -5.50 -24.79 -15.47
C GLY A 144 -5.43 -23.88 -14.25
N PHE A 145 -6.23 -22.81 -14.20
CA PHE A 145 -6.23 -21.88 -13.08
C PHE A 145 -6.75 -22.51 -11.77
N LEU A 146 -7.57 -23.57 -11.86
CA LEU A 146 -8.01 -24.31 -10.66
C LEU A 146 -6.83 -24.90 -9.89
N SER A 147 -5.78 -25.38 -10.58
CA SER A 147 -4.57 -25.89 -9.92
C SER A 147 -3.81 -24.82 -9.14
N PHE A 148 -3.99 -23.54 -9.47
CA PHE A 148 -3.48 -22.44 -8.67
C PHE A 148 -4.36 -22.19 -7.43
N LEU A 149 -5.69 -22.31 -7.57
CA LEU A 149 -6.62 -22.18 -6.46
C LEU A 149 -6.47 -23.32 -5.44
N ASP A 150 -6.12 -24.52 -5.91
CA ASP A 150 -5.82 -25.70 -5.07
C ASP A 150 -4.59 -25.49 -4.17
N LEU A 151 -3.80 -24.43 -4.38
CA LEU A 151 -2.71 -24.04 -3.47
C LEU A 151 -3.20 -23.30 -2.21
N SER A 152 -4.49 -22.94 -2.16
CA SER A 152 -5.06 -22.30 -0.98
C SER A 152 -5.15 -23.28 0.19
N THR A 153 -5.06 -22.74 1.41
CA THR A 153 -5.28 -23.51 2.64
C THR A 153 -6.76 -23.80 2.91
N LYS A 154 -7.69 -23.21 2.13
CA LYS A 154 -9.13 -23.51 2.15
C LYS A 154 -9.53 -24.32 0.93
N ASP A 155 -10.68 -25.00 1.03
CA ASP A 155 -11.32 -25.65 -0.11
C ASP A 155 -11.55 -24.60 -1.23
N PRO A 156 -11.17 -24.86 -2.51
CA PRO A 156 -11.33 -23.91 -3.60
C PRO A 156 -12.74 -23.32 -3.72
N GLU A 157 -13.77 -24.07 -3.32
CA GLU A 157 -15.15 -23.56 -3.29
C GLU A 157 -15.34 -22.47 -2.21
N GLU A 158 -14.66 -22.55 -1.07
CA GLU A 158 -14.72 -21.54 -0.01
C GLU A 158 -13.97 -20.26 -0.34
N CYS A 159 -12.86 -20.34 -1.08
CA CYS A 159 -12.13 -19.16 -1.57
C CYS A 159 -12.97 -18.27 -2.50
N ILE A 160 -14.06 -18.82 -3.05
CA ILE A 160 -14.89 -18.18 -4.07
C ILE A 160 -16.34 -17.96 -3.58
N LYS A 161 -16.70 -18.39 -2.37
CA LYS A 161 -18.06 -18.18 -1.84
C LYS A 161 -18.35 -16.67 -1.68
N PRO A 162 -19.50 -16.17 -2.17
CA PRO A 162 -19.94 -14.81 -1.92
C PRO A 162 -20.02 -14.50 -0.43
N CYS A 163 -19.41 -13.40 -0.01
CA CYS A 163 -19.57 -12.91 1.35
C CYS A 163 -21.06 -12.72 1.69
N HIS A 164 -21.55 -13.43 2.72
CA HIS A 164 -22.97 -13.47 3.10
C HIS A 164 -23.53 -12.13 3.60
N ASP A 165 -22.69 -11.15 3.91
CA ASP A 165 -23.12 -9.80 4.32
C ASP A 165 -23.90 -9.05 3.24
N ALA A 166 -23.75 -9.43 1.96
CA ALA A 166 -24.52 -8.84 0.87
C ALA A 166 -26.03 -9.19 0.93
N ALA A 167 -26.43 -10.23 1.68
CA ALA A 167 -27.81 -10.73 1.69
C ALA A 167 -28.72 -10.01 2.71
N LEU A 168 -28.18 -9.32 3.72
CA LEU A 168 -28.98 -8.80 4.84
C LEU A 168 -29.46 -7.34 4.69
N ARG A 169 -29.17 -6.65 3.58
CA ARG A 169 -29.65 -5.26 3.34
C ARG A 169 -30.56 -5.18 2.11
N GLY A 170 -31.71 -5.82 2.19
CA GLY A 170 -32.82 -5.67 1.25
C GLY A 170 -33.62 -4.40 1.52
N GLY A 171 -33.32 -3.29 0.83
CA GLY A 171 -34.16 -2.09 0.85
C GLY A 171 -33.68 -0.98 -0.09
N ALA A 172 -34.59 -0.51 -0.95
CA ALA A 172 -34.49 0.60 -1.91
C ALA A 172 -33.54 0.45 -3.12
N ARG A 173 -34.11 0.62 -4.32
CA ARG A 173 -33.43 0.70 -5.62
C ARG A 173 -33.03 2.16 -5.87
N SER A 174 -31.79 2.55 -5.57
CA SER A 174 -31.19 3.78 -6.10
C SER A 174 -30.18 3.46 -7.22
N GLY A 175 -30.06 4.37 -8.19
CA GLY A 175 -29.52 4.14 -9.54
C GLY A 175 -28.02 3.83 -9.67
N HIS A 176 -27.26 3.71 -8.59
CA HIS A 176 -25.84 3.36 -8.61
C HIS A 176 -25.50 2.37 -7.49
N ARG A 177 -25.91 1.10 -7.63
CA ARG A 177 -25.42 0.05 -6.73
C ARG A 177 -23.95 -0.24 -7.06
N HIS A 178 -23.04 0.30 -6.24
CA HIS A 178 -21.69 -0.24 -6.12
C HIS A 178 -21.83 -1.74 -5.80
N ARG A 179 -21.25 -2.60 -6.65
CA ARG A 179 -21.33 -4.06 -6.43
C ARG A 179 -20.47 -4.38 -5.22
N ASP A 180 -21.03 -5.06 -4.23
CA ASP A 180 -20.23 -5.64 -3.16
C ASP A 180 -19.23 -6.64 -3.74
N ILE A 181 -18.03 -6.64 -3.16
CA ILE A 181 -16.99 -7.59 -3.52
C ILE A 181 -17.39 -8.95 -2.99
N VAL A 182 -17.30 -9.95 -3.86
CA VAL A 182 -17.74 -11.34 -3.62
C VAL A 182 -16.67 -12.14 -2.86
N VAL A 183 -15.40 -11.75 -2.98
CA VAL A 183 -14.29 -12.50 -2.37
C VAL A 183 -14.05 -12.14 -0.90
N ASP A 184 -13.49 -13.11 -0.18
CA ASP A 184 -13.04 -12.98 1.19
C ASP A 184 -11.95 -11.89 1.33
N THR A 185 -12.14 -11.00 2.31
CA THR A 185 -11.22 -9.91 2.65
C THR A 185 -10.57 -10.09 4.02
N GLU A 186 -10.71 -11.27 4.62
CA GLU A 186 -10.02 -11.63 5.84
C GLU A 186 -8.50 -11.73 5.59
N TRP A 187 -7.71 -11.13 6.47
CA TRP A 187 -6.25 -11.20 6.44
C TRP A 187 -5.78 -12.65 6.67
N LYS A 188 -5.17 -13.26 5.64
CA LYS A 188 -4.65 -14.64 5.64
C LYS A 188 -3.27 -14.72 4.98
N PRO A 189 -2.21 -14.31 5.69
CA PRO A 189 -0.88 -14.23 5.09
C PRO A 189 -0.31 -15.62 4.74
N ASP A 190 -0.85 -16.71 5.30
CA ASP A 190 -0.45 -18.08 4.99
C ASP A 190 -1.16 -18.67 3.74
N ASP A 191 -2.20 -18.00 3.22
CA ASP A 191 -2.91 -18.43 2.01
C ASP A 191 -2.29 -17.77 0.77
N ILE A 192 -1.59 -18.55 -0.04
CA ILE A 192 -0.88 -18.04 -1.21
C ILE A 192 -1.82 -17.41 -2.26
N VAL A 193 -3.07 -17.87 -2.34
CA VAL A 193 -4.06 -17.29 -3.26
C VAL A 193 -4.46 -15.91 -2.78
N PHE A 194 -4.71 -15.76 -1.47
CA PHE A 194 -4.94 -14.45 -0.85
C PHE A 194 -3.75 -13.50 -1.06
N VAL A 195 -2.53 -13.97 -0.77
CA VAL A 195 -1.30 -13.17 -0.93
C VAL A 195 -1.13 -12.73 -2.38
N SER A 196 -1.31 -13.64 -3.35
CA SER A 196 -1.22 -13.31 -4.77
C SER A 196 -2.21 -12.21 -5.17
N ARG A 197 -3.45 -12.28 -4.67
CA ARG A 197 -4.50 -11.30 -4.96
C ARG A 197 -4.15 -9.94 -4.37
N LEU A 198 -3.73 -9.91 -3.11
CA LEU A 198 -3.29 -8.69 -2.43
C LEU A 198 -2.11 -8.03 -3.15
N LEU A 199 -1.05 -8.79 -3.41
CA LEU A 199 0.14 -8.30 -4.12
C LEU A 199 -0.21 -7.74 -5.50
N THR A 200 -1.06 -8.44 -6.26
CA THR A 200 -1.48 -8.01 -7.59
C THR A 200 -2.22 -6.68 -7.53
N MET A 201 -3.22 -6.55 -6.65
CA MET A 201 -4.00 -5.32 -6.54
C MET A 201 -3.16 -4.15 -6.03
N CYS A 202 -2.32 -4.38 -5.01
CA CYS A 202 -1.42 -3.36 -4.53
C CYS A 202 -0.45 -2.91 -5.63
N ASN A 203 0.15 -3.84 -6.38
CA ASN A 203 1.05 -3.50 -7.47
C ASN A 203 0.37 -2.65 -8.55
N MET A 204 -0.81 -3.06 -9.00
CA MET A 204 -1.59 -2.30 -9.99
C MET A 204 -2.00 -0.91 -9.51
N LEU A 205 -2.19 -0.74 -8.20
CA LEU A 205 -2.55 0.55 -7.57
C LEU A 205 -1.34 1.42 -7.20
N SER A 206 -0.11 0.92 -7.35
CA SER A 206 1.11 1.63 -6.91
C SER A 206 1.93 2.19 -8.07
N GLU A 207 1.83 1.58 -9.25
CA GLU A 207 2.90 1.74 -10.23
C GLU A 207 2.84 3.03 -11.04
N PHE A 208 1.65 3.42 -11.49
CA PHE A 208 1.43 4.66 -12.24
C PHE A 208 0.67 5.67 -11.39
N ARG A 209 1.35 6.15 -10.35
CA ARG A 209 0.85 7.19 -9.45
C ARG A 209 1.32 8.55 -9.92
N PHE A 210 0.37 9.48 -10.02
CA PHE A 210 0.60 10.86 -10.40
C PHE A 210 0.18 11.78 -9.26
N ALA A 211 1.02 12.75 -8.94
CA ALA A 211 0.74 13.80 -7.98
C ALA A 211 0.54 15.12 -8.73
N SER A 212 -0.58 15.80 -8.45
CA SER A 212 -0.80 17.19 -8.86
C SER A 212 -0.79 18.08 -7.62
N ILE A 213 -0.03 19.18 -7.68
CA ILE A 213 0.01 20.21 -6.65
C ILE A 213 -0.89 21.35 -7.11
N GLU A 214 -2.09 21.43 -6.55
CA GLU A 214 -3.04 22.49 -6.86
C GLU A 214 -2.75 23.73 -6.01
N ALA A 215 -2.45 24.83 -6.68
CA ALA A 215 -2.30 26.14 -6.05
C ALA A 215 -3.66 26.64 -5.54
N GLY A 216 -3.70 27.14 -4.31
CA GLY A 216 -4.88 27.74 -3.70
C GLY A 216 -4.75 27.86 -2.18
N PRO A 217 -5.65 28.56 -1.50
CA PRO A 217 -5.78 28.51 -0.05
C PRO A 217 -6.87 27.49 0.36
N PRO A 218 -6.52 26.28 0.86
CA PRO A 218 -5.19 25.72 1.07
C PRO A 218 -4.63 25.00 -0.16
N ALA A 219 -3.30 24.91 -0.27
CA ALA A 219 -2.62 24.19 -1.33
C ALA A 219 -2.85 22.68 -1.13
N ARG A 220 -3.16 21.95 -2.21
CA ARG A 220 -3.56 20.53 -2.13
C ARG A 220 -2.66 19.67 -2.98
N VAL A 221 -2.27 18.52 -2.44
CA VAL A 221 -1.62 17.46 -3.21
C VAL A 221 -2.69 16.42 -3.52
N LYS A 222 -2.94 16.14 -4.79
CA LYS A 222 -3.84 15.09 -5.24
C LYS A 222 -3.03 13.97 -5.89
N VAL A 223 -3.10 12.79 -5.30
CA VAL A 223 -2.51 11.57 -5.87
C VAL A 223 -3.59 10.79 -6.62
N ARG A 224 -3.27 10.36 -7.84
CA ARG A 224 -4.15 9.55 -8.70
C ARG A 224 -3.40 8.36 -9.26
N VAL A 225 -4.13 7.29 -9.53
CA VAL A 225 -3.60 6.09 -10.20
C VAL A 225 -4.11 6.05 -11.64
N ASP A 226 -3.20 5.91 -12.60
CA ASP A 226 -3.51 5.69 -14.01
C ASP A 226 -3.45 4.19 -14.34
N LEU A 227 -4.57 3.51 -14.10
CA LEU A 227 -4.73 2.10 -14.44
C LEU A 227 -4.68 1.82 -15.97
N PRO A 228 -5.16 2.71 -16.87
CA PRO A 228 -4.92 2.57 -18.31
C PRO A 228 -3.46 2.37 -18.70
N LEU A 229 -2.52 3.19 -18.19
CA LEU A 229 -1.09 3.05 -18.47
C LEU A 229 -0.53 1.69 -18.04
N MET A 230 -1.02 1.16 -16.92
CA MET A 230 -0.69 -0.19 -16.46
C MET A 230 -1.13 -1.25 -17.48
N TYR A 231 -2.34 -1.14 -18.01
CA TYR A 231 -2.82 -2.04 -19.05
C TYR A 231 -2.06 -1.94 -20.36
N GLU A 232 -1.70 -0.74 -20.78
CA GLU A 232 -0.90 -0.53 -21.98
C GLU A 232 0.47 -1.17 -21.86
N ARG A 233 1.11 -1.08 -20.69
CA ARG A 233 2.38 -1.76 -20.47
C ARG A 233 2.21 -3.28 -20.46
N ASN A 234 1.22 -3.80 -19.75
CA ASN A 234 0.96 -5.25 -19.76
C ASN A 234 0.65 -5.75 -21.18
N ALA A 235 -0.05 -4.97 -22.00
CA ALA A 235 -0.30 -5.32 -23.39
C ALA A 235 1.00 -5.38 -24.19
N ARG A 236 1.92 -4.42 -24.01
CA ARG A 236 3.24 -4.42 -24.64
C ARG A 236 4.08 -5.64 -24.22
N GLU A 237 4.16 -5.92 -22.91
CA GLU A 237 4.88 -7.08 -22.37
C GLU A 237 4.30 -8.41 -22.87
N LEU A 238 3.00 -8.49 -23.12
CA LEU A 238 2.34 -9.67 -23.69
C LEU A 238 2.47 -9.75 -25.21
N ASP A 239 2.52 -8.62 -25.92
CA ASP A 239 2.81 -8.56 -27.37
C ASP A 239 4.19 -9.16 -27.65
N ASP A 240 5.19 -8.87 -26.80
CA ASP A 240 6.56 -9.39 -26.90
C ASP A 240 6.65 -10.92 -26.81
N LEU A 241 5.63 -11.57 -26.23
CA LEU A 241 5.54 -13.04 -26.17
C LEU A 241 5.13 -13.67 -27.51
N ASN A 242 4.86 -12.88 -28.56
CA ASN A 242 4.45 -13.34 -29.89
C ASN A 242 3.26 -14.33 -29.89
N VAL A 243 2.36 -14.18 -28.92
CA VAL A 243 1.16 -15.02 -28.67
C VAL A 243 0.26 -15.14 -29.90
N CYS A 244 0.33 -14.19 -30.83
CA CYS A 244 -0.45 -14.18 -32.05
C CYS A 244 0.44 -13.83 -33.24
N ASN A 245 1.03 -14.84 -33.89
CA ASN A 245 1.81 -14.74 -35.15
C ASN A 245 1.09 -14.00 -36.32
N LYS A 246 -0.16 -13.53 -36.13
CA LYS A 246 -1.00 -12.90 -37.16
C LYS A 246 -1.72 -11.61 -36.72
N ARG A 247 -1.66 -11.19 -35.45
CA ARG A 247 -2.32 -9.95 -34.99
C ARG A 247 -1.75 -9.47 -33.67
N ARG A 248 -1.53 -8.17 -33.55
CA ARG A 248 -1.21 -7.51 -32.28
C ARG A 248 -2.31 -7.81 -31.26
N ILE A 249 -1.97 -8.00 -29.99
CA ILE A 249 -2.98 -8.07 -28.91
C ILE A 249 -3.53 -6.65 -28.76
N ASP A 250 -4.49 -6.27 -29.61
CA ASP A 250 -5.18 -4.98 -29.54
C ASP A 250 -6.02 -4.97 -28.26
N PHE A 251 -5.39 -4.62 -27.15
CA PHE A 251 -6.08 -4.31 -25.92
C PHE A 251 -6.72 -2.95 -26.07
N HIS A 252 -7.97 -2.93 -26.55
CA HIS A 252 -8.72 -1.70 -26.54
C HIS A 252 -9.13 -1.39 -25.08
N ILE A 253 -8.43 -0.41 -24.49
CA ILE A 253 -8.78 0.12 -23.17
C ILE A 253 -10.23 0.53 -23.22
N GLN A 254 -11.02 -0.07 -22.34
CA GLN A 254 -12.44 0.22 -22.31
C GLN A 254 -12.67 1.67 -21.88
N SER A 255 -13.87 2.19 -22.14
CA SER A 255 -14.28 3.53 -21.68
C SER A 255 -13.82 3.82 -20.25
N LEU A 256 -13.32 5.04 -19.99
CA LEU A 256 -12.79 5.50 -18.69
C LEU A 256 -13.65 5.05 -17.49
N SER A 257 -14.97 5.07 -17.64
CA SER A 257 -15.94 4.61 -16.64
C SER A 257 -15.76 3.16 -16.17
N LYS A 258 -15.32 2.23 -17.04
CA LYS A 258 -15.10 0.82 -16.68
C LYS A 258 -13.75 0.61 -16.00
N THR A 259 -12.77 1.44 -16.31
CA THR A 259 -11.47 1.43 -15.64
C THR A 259 -11.60 1.98 -14.22
N ASN A 260 -12.33 3.09 -14.04
CA ASN A 260 -12.63 3.64 -12.71
C ASN A 260 -13.33 2.63 -11.79
N ARG A 261 -14.28 1.85 -12.32
CA ARG A 261 -14.93 0.76 -11.55
C ARG A 261 -13.95 -0.34 -11.11
N GLN A 262 -12.90 -0.59 -11.88
CA GLN A 262 -11.89 -1.59 -11.52
C GLN A 262 -10.96 -1.05 -10.45
N THR A 263 -10.50 0.19 -10.61
CA THR A 263 -9.74 0.90 -9.57
C THR A 263 -10.51 0.90 -8.25
N GLU A 264 -11.78 1.29 -8.28
CA GLU A 264 -12.65 1.32 -7.11
C GLU A 264 -12.80 -0.07 -6.47
N ALA A 265 -13.02 -1.13 -7.25
CA ALA A 265 -13.12 -2.49 -6.72
C ALA A 265 -11.81 -2.96 -6.06
N MET A 266 -10.65 -2.63 -6.65
CA MET A 266 -9.36 -2.97 -6.03
C MET A 266 -9.13 -2.16 -4.75
N GLN A 267 -9.49 -0.88 -4.74
CA GLN A 267 -9.42 -0.02 -3.55
C GLN A 267 -10.31 -0.54 -2.41
N ILE A 268 -11.55 -0.92 -2.70
CA ILE A 268 -12.46 -1.52 -1.72
C ILE A 268 -11.84 -2.80 -1.14
N TYR A 269 -11.29 -3.70 -1.99
CA TYR A 269 -10.65 -4.93 -1.53
C TYR A 269 -9.49 -4.64 -0.58
N VAL A 270 -8.52 -3.82 -1.02
CA VAL A 270 -7.32 -3.50 -0.23
C VAL A 270 -7.70 -2.79 1.07
N SER A 271 -8.67 -1.88 1.05
CA SER A 271 -9.14 -1.17 2.25
C SER A 271 -9.75 -2.11 3.29
N ARG A 272 -10.57 -3.09 2.84
CA ARG A 272 -11.17 -4.10 3.74
C ARG A 272 -10.14 -5.07 4.31
N VAL A 273 -9.17 -5.50 3.49
CA VAL A 273 -8.05 -6.33 3.96
C VAL A 273 -7.19 -5.58 4.97
N THR A 274 -6.92 -4.30 4.71
CA THR A 274 -6.16 -3.42 5.62
C THR A 274 -6.89 -3.27 6.95
N ALA A 275 -8.20 -3.02 6.92
CA ALA A 275 -9.02 -2.95 8.12
C ALA A 275 -9.04 -4.27 8.91
N ASP A 276 -9.14 -5.41 8.23
CA ASP A 276 -9.11 -6.71 8.90
C ASP A 276 -7.74 -7.01 9.52
N TRP A 277 -6.64 -6.65 8.85
CA TRP A 277 -5.31 -6.74 9.43
C TRP A 277 -5.22 -5.94 10.74
N VAL A 278 -5.68 -4.68 10.78
CA VAL A 278 -5.62 -3.87 12.02
C VAL A 278 -6.43 -4.55 13.13
N ARG A 279 -7.63 -5.04 12.82
CA ARG A 279 -8.47 -5.76 13.79
C ARG A 279 -7.74 -6.95 14.39
N LYS A 280 -7.16 -7.81 13.54
CA LYS A 280 -6.43 -9.00 13.98
C LYS A 280 -5.17 -8.61 14.75
N ALA A 281 -4.37 -7.68 14.25
CA ALA A 281 -3.13 -7.23 14.88
C ALA A 281 -3.37 -6.59 16.26
N ALA A 282 -4.47 -5.86 16.45
CA ALA A 282 -4.83 -5.32 17.76
C ALA A 282 -5.13 -6.43 18.79
N ILE A 283 -5.84 -7.49 18.35
CA ILE A 283 -6.27 -8.61 19.20
C ILE A 283 -5.12 -9.58 19.48
N THR A 284 -4.33 -9.95 18.46
CA THR A 284 -3.23 -10.91 18.60
C THR A 284 -1.97 -10.26 19.15
N GLY A 285 -1.75 -9.01 18.78
CA GLY A 285 -0.54 -8.27 19.09
C GLY A 285 -0.50 -7.83 20.54
N SER A 286 -1.63 -7.50 21.18
CA SER A 286 -1.63 -6.80 22.46
C SER A 286 -2.17 -7.61 23.64
N GLY A 287 -1.59 -7.38 24.81
CA GLY A 287 -2.27 -7.62 26.09
C GLY A 287 -3.06 -6.40 26.58
N SER A 288 -3.06 -5.31 25.80
CA SER A 288 -3.54 -3.98 26.20
C SER A 288 -4.93 -3.66 25.65
N TRP A 289 -5.26 -4.11 24.43
CA TRP A 289 -6.58 -3.93 23.85
C TRP A 289 -7.54 -5.00 24.40
N ARG A 290 -8.49 -4.61 25.25
CA ARG A 290 -9.56 -5.51 25.71
C ARG A 290 -10.50 -5.89 24.56
N CYS A 291 -10.73 -4.95 23.66
CA CYS A 291 -11.42 -5.09 22.40
C CYS A 291 -10.91 -4.02 21.43
N PHE A 292 -11.09 -4.24 20.12
CA PHE A 292 -10.86 -3.23 19.10
C PHE A 292 -12.22 -2.86 18.49
N PRO A 293 -12.86 -1.76 18.96
CA PRO A 293 -14.27 -1.49 18.71
C PRO A 293 -14.55 -1.09 17.26
N ASP A 294 -15.75 -1.45 16.79
CA ASP A 294 -16.23 -1.10 15.45
C ASP A 294 -16.29 0.41 15.20
N SER A 295 -16.35 1.22 16.26
CA SER A 295 -16.30 2.69 16.18
C SER A 295 -14.99 3.21 15.59
N PHE A 296 -13.88 2.45 15.61
CA PHE A 296 -12.66 2.85 14.89
C PHE A 296 -12.74 2.63 13.39
N PHE A 297 -13.74 1.91 12.89
CA PHE A 297 -13.92 1.66 11.47
C PHE A 297 -15.00 2.55 10.90
N ALA A 298 -14.80 3.04 9.68
CA ALA A 298 -15.83 3.72 8.92
C ALA A 298 -15.82 3.23 7.47
N THR A 299 -17.00 3.17 6.86
CA THR A 299 -17.16 2.79 5.46
C THR A 299 -17.96 3.88 4.74
N ASN A 300 -17.42 4.40 3.64
CA ASN A 300 -18.12 5.42 2.85
C ASN A 300 -19.18 4.81 1.90
N ASP A 301 -19.86 5.68 1.15
CA ASP A 301 -20.85 5.33 0.12
C ASP A 301 -20.27 4.43 -0.99
N ARG A 302 -18.98 4.63 -1.32
CA ARG A 302 -18.19 3.81 -2.24
C ARG A 302 -17.70 2.49 -1.66
N LYS A 303 -18.09 2.14 -0.42
CA LYS A 303 -17.71 0.89 0.28
C LYS A 303 -16.24 0.77 0.66
N ILE A 304 -15.45 1.83 0.55
CA ILE A 304 -14.06 1.88 1.05
C ILE A 304 -14.11 1.92 2.57
N THR A 305 -13.39 1.00 3.21
CA THR A 305 -13.37 0.86 4.67
C THR A 305 -12.06 1.38 5.22
N CYS A 306 -12.11 2.30 6.17
CA CYS A 306 -10.94 2.91 6.79
C CYS A 306 -10.93 2.64 8.28
N VAL A 307 -9.75 2.68 8.87
CA VAL A 307 -9.57 2.67 10.33
C VAL A 307 -9.09 4.05 10.74
N ALA A 308 -9.54 4.52 11.90
CA ALA A 308 -9.09 5.79 12.47
C ALA A 308 -7.55 5.86 12.48
N ALA A 309 -7.00 6.96 11.94
CA ALA A 309 -5.57 7.13 11.75
C ALA A 309 -4.77 6.95 13.06
N TYR A 310 -5.23 7.55 14.16
CA TYR A 310 -4.57 7.41 15.46
C TYR A 310 -4.67 5.98 16.02
N ALA A 311 -5.84 5.35 15.93
CA ALA A 311 -6.04 3.98 16.45
C ALA A 311 -5.18 2.96 15.69
N SER A 312 -5.13 3.04 14.36
CA SER A 312 -4.27 2.18 13.54
C SER A 312 -2.78 2.43 13.81
N PHE A 313 -2.37 3.69 14.03
CA PHE A 313 -1.01 4.01 14.43
C PHE A 313 -0.63 3.36 15.76
N LEU A 314 -1.50 3.36 16.78
CA LEU A 314 -1.20 2.70 18.05
C LEU A 314 -0.88 1.21 17.87
N VAL A 315 -1.61 0.51 17.01
CA VAL A 315 -1.37 -0.89 16.66
C VAL A 315 -0.03 -1.06 15.91
N VAL A 316 0.25 -0.20 14.93
CA VAL A 316 1.50 -0.22 14.17
C VAL A 316 2.72 0.08 15.07
N ARG A 317 2.62 1.08 15.95
CA ARG A 317 3.67 1.44 16.92
C ARG A 317 3.99 0.27 17.84
N GLU A 318 2.97 -0.43 18.32
CA GLU A 318 3.15 -1.64 19.14
C GLU A 318 3.90 -2.73 18.36
N ALA A 319 3.56 -2.94 17.08
CA ALA A 319 4.28 -3.87 16.22
C ALA A 319 5.75 -3.45 16.01
N TRP A 320 6.02 -2.16 15.81
CA TRP A 320 7.39 -1.63 15.70
C TRP A 320 8.23 -1.95 16.94
N LEU A 321 7.66 -1.75 18.12
CA LEU A 321 8.33 -2.01 19.40
C LEU A 321 8.57 -3.51 19.62
N LYS A 322 7.54 -4.34 19.43
CA LYS A 322 7.61 -5.79 19.71
C LYS A 322 8.53 -6.53 18.74
N SER A 323 8.43 -6.19 17.47
CA SER A 323 9.21 -6.86 16.41
C SER A 323 10.54 -6.16 16.14
N ARG A 324 10.90 -5.12 16.90
CA ARG A 324 12.11 -4.29 16.72
C ARG A 324 12.29 -3.87 15.26
N ILE A 325 11.21 -3.38 14.67
CA ILE A 325 11.16 -3.06 13.25
C ILE A 325 12.08 -1.87 13.00
N PRO A 326 13.01 -1.97 12.04
CA PRO A 326 13.93 -0.89 11.78
C PRO A 326 13.21 0.21 10.99
N ILE A 327 13.48 1.47 11.37
CA ILE A 327 12.81 2.63 10.82
C ILE A 327 13.89 3.59 10.28
N LEU A 328 13.66 4.10 9.08
CA LEU A 328 14.44 5.17 8.48
C LEU A 328 13.50 6.34 8.20
N MET A 329 13.83 7.52 8.69
CA MET A 329 13.08 8.74 8.42
C MET A 329 13.90 9.65 7.51
N MET A 330 13.27 10.23 6.50
CA MET A 330 13.81 11.31 5.71
C MET A 330 12.95 12.56 5.92
N VAL A 331 13.56 13.68 6.28
CA VAL A 331 12.88 14.97 6.40
C VAL A 331 13.36 15.89 5.28
N GLN A 332 12.45 16.23 4.37
CA GLN A 332 12.67 17.28 3.38
C GLN A 332 12.54 18.63 4.09
N HIS A 333 13.63 19.38 4.23
CA HIS A 333 13.66 20.65 4.95
C HIS A 333 13.87 21.83 4.01
N PHE A 334 12.96 22.81 4.03
CA PHE A 334 13.16 24.14 3.44
C PHE A 334 13.66 25.14 4.48
N CYS A 335 14.82 25.73 4.19
CA CYS A 335 15.37 26.87 4.92
C CYS A 335 14.51 28.13 4.68
N SER A 336 14.54 29.08 5.60
CA SER A 336 13.80 30.34 5.49
C SER A 336 14.14 31.12 4.21
N HIS A 337 15.41 31.05 3.78
CA HIS A 337 15.97 31.70 2.58
C HIS A 337 15.67 30.97 1.26
N GLY A 338 14.87 29.89 1.29
CA GLY A 338 14.41 29.18 0.09
C GLY A 338 15.27 28.01 -0.37
N GLY A 339 16.48 27.82 0.17
CA GLY A 339 17.23 26.58 -0.05
C GLY A 339 16.57 25.38 0.62
N TYR A 340 16.88 24.17 0.16
CA TYR A 340 16.38 22.93 0.75
C TYR A 340 17.50 21.91 1.00
N ARG A 341 17.27 20.97 1.91
CA ARG A 341 18.06 19.74 2.12
C ARG A 341 17.21 18.60 2.65
N ASN A 342 17.61 17.37 2.32
CA ASN A 342 17.09 16.17 2.96
C ASN A 342 17.94 15.85 4.19
N LEU A 343 17.28 15.64 5.32
CA LEU A 343 17.86 15.07 6.52
C LEU A 343 17.50 13.59 6.55
N TYR A 344 18.46 12.73 6.85
CA TYR A 344 18.22 11.30 6.99
C TYR A 344 18.49 10.88 8.43
N CYS A 345 17.55 10.15 9.00
CA CYS A 345 17.53 9.81 10.42
C CYS A 345 17.23 8.33 10.55
N ARG A 346 18.17 7.55 11.08
CA ARG A 346 17.90 6.16 11.46
C ARG A 346 17.33 6.14 12.86
N ILE A 347 16.19 5.47 13.02
CA ILE A 347 15.49 5.37 14.30
C ILE A 347 15.71 3.95 14.82
N VAL A 348 16.32 3.83 15.99
CA VAL A 348 16.70 2.56 16.61
C VAL A 348 16.07 2.42 18.00
N PRO A 349 15.76 1.21 18.48
CA PRO A 349 15.27 1.03 19.85
C PRO A 349 16.26 1.59 20.87
N ASN A 350 15.76 2.37 21.83
CA ASN A 350 16.56 2.89 22.94
C ASN A 350 16.87 1.74 23.91
N PRO A 351 18.15 1.37 24.13
CA PRO A 351 18.53 0.28 25.01
C PRO A 351 18.24 0.55 26.49
N ALA A 352 18.08 1.82 26.88
CA ALA A 352 17.75 2.22 28.25
C ALA A 352 16.25 2.15 28.56
N ALA A 353 15.40 1.96 27.55
CA ALA A 353 13.96 1.96 27.72
C ALA A 353 13.46 0.57 28.19
N ASP A 354 12.67 0.54 29.27
CA ASP A 354 12.10 -0.70 29.79
C ASP A 354 10.94 -1.21 28.93
N MET A 355 11.27 -1.98 27.90
CA MET A 355 10.31 -2.57 26.96
C MET A 355 9.35 -3.58 27.62
N THR A 356 9.54 -3.93 28.89
CA THR A 356 8.71 -4.87 29.65
C THR A 356 7.59 -4.19 30.44
N ALA A 357 7.66 -2.86 30.61
CA ALA A 357 6.60 -2.08 31.21
C ALA A 357 5.32 -2.20 30.37
N LYS A 358 4.21 -2.62 30.99
CA LYS A 358 2.89 -2.71 30.33
C LYS A 358 2.31 -1.34 29.96
N ASP A 359 2.96 -0.26 30.41
CA ASP A 359 2.58 1.13 30.13
C ASP A 359 3.07 1.54 28.74
N TYR A 360 2.43 0.99 27.71
CA TYR A 360 2.44 1.58 26.38
C TYR A 360 1.60 2.86 26.43
N SER A 361 2.09 3.93 27.08
CA SER A 361 1.34 5.17 27.21
C SER A 361 0.92 5.67 25.83
N ALA A 362 -0.34 6.06 25.67
CA ALA A 362 -0.88 6.49 24.38
C ALA A 362 -0.13 7.72 23.82
N LEU A 363 0.48 8.56 24.68
CA LEU A 363 1.31 9.70 24.29
C LEU A 363 2.73 9.34 23.85
N GLY A 364 3.26 8.17 24.24
CA GLY A 364 4.65 7.82 23.94
C GLY A 364 5.65 8.65 24.73
N ASP A 365 5.33 8.98 25.99
CA ASP A 365 6.17 9.83 26.87
C ASP A 365 7.54 9.20 27.14
N VAL A 366 7.62 7.87 27.09
CA VAL A 366 8.86 7.13 27.19
C VAL A 366 9.62 7.23 25.87
N GLN A 367 10.91 7.58 25.97
CA GLN A 367 11.82 7.61 24.84
C GLN A 367 12.20 6.19 24.42
N TRP A 368 11.31 5.54 23.65
CA TRP A 368 11.50 4.17 23.17
C TRP A 368 12.55 4.04 22.05
N PHE A 369 12.88 5.15 21.41
CA PHE A 369 13.79 5.17 20.28
C PHE A 369 14.84 6.26 20.44
N ASP A 370 16.02 5.97 19.92
CA ASP A 370 17.08 6.93 19.66
C ASP A 370 17.16 7.21 18.16
N ILE A 371 17.71 8.37 17.81
CA ILE A 371 17.80 8.85 16.44
C ILE A 371 19.26 9.11 16.10
N GLU A 372 19.72 8.52 15.00
CA GLU A 372 21.05 8.75 14.43
C GLU A 372 20.90 9.54 13.13
N VAL A 373 21.47 10.74 13.04
CA VAL A 373 21.50 11.51 11.79
C VAL A 373 22.59 10.97 10.87
N LEU A 374 22.22 10.69 9.62
CA LEU A 374 23.07 10.05 8.62
C LEU A 374 23.11 10.85 7.31
N THR A 375 24.14 10.60 6.51
CA THR A 375 24.18 10.97 5.10
C THR A 375 23.61 9.87 4.23
N VAL A 376 23.20 10.22 3.01
CA VAL A 376 22.74 9.23 2.02
C VAL A 376 23.81 8.17 1.68
N ASP A 377 25.09 8.55 1.73
CA ASP A 377 26.21 7.62 1.53
C ASP A 377 26.38 6.64 2.69
N GLN A 378 26.19 7.11 3.92
CA GLN A 378 26.19 6.23 5.10
C GLN A 378 25.06 5.21 5.03
N ILE A 379 23.86 5.62 4.60
CA ILE A 379 22.72 4.70 4.39
C ILE A 379 23.06 3.69 3.29
N ALA A 380 23.59 4.15 2.16
CA ALA A 380 23.91 3.29 1.02
C ALA A 380 25.02 2.27 1.33
N SER A 381 25.91 2.55 2.29
CA SER A 381 27.02 1.67 2.67
C SER A 381 26.81 0.92 3.98
N ALA A 382 25.69 1.14 4.66
CA ALA A 382 25.44 0.56 5.97
C ALA A 382 25.27 -0.97 5.89
N PRO A 383 25.71 -1.74 6.91
CA PRO A 383 25.54 -3.20 6.92
C PRO A 383 24.07 -3.65 6.95
N TRP A 384 23.16 -2.76 7.37
CA TRP A 384 21.71 -2.99 7.45
C TRP A 384 20.95 -2.49 6.21
N ASN A 385 21.64 -2.00 5.18
CA ASN A 385 21.01 -1.40 4.00
C ASN A 385 20.23 -2.40 3.12
N LYS A 386 20.47 -3.71 3.30
CA LYS A 386 19.77 -4.84 2.66
C LYS A 386 18.70 -5.48 3.55
N THR A 387 18.36 -4.86 4.68
CA THR A 387 17.18 -5.25 5.48
C THR A 387 16.08 -4.21 5.20
N PRO A 388 14.83 -4.60 4.91
CA PRO A 388 13.78 -3.62 4.65
C PRO A 388 13.57 -2.76 5.90
N HIS A 389 13.23 -1.48 5.71
CA HIS A 389 12.91 -0.56 6.79
C HIS A 389 11.53 0.04 6.54
N THR A 390 10.84 0.38 7.61
CA THR A 390 9.73 1.32 7.51
C THR A 390 10.32 2.69 7.22
N ILE A 391 10.03 3.23 6.04
CA ILE A 391 10.49 4.54 5.59
C ILE A 391 9.42 5.58 5.94
N ILE A 392 9.78 6.59 6.72
CA ILE A 392 8.93 7.73 7.06
C ILE A 392 9.42 8.94 6.28
N ILE A 393 8.56 9.55 5.48
CA ILE A 393 8.83 10.81 4.80
C ILE A 393 8.20 11.94 5.60
N GLY A 394 9.03 12.90 6.00
CA GLY A 394 8.64 14.10 6.71
C GLY A 394 8.92 15.35 5.90
N MET A 395 8.15 16.39 6.18
CA MET A 395 8.29 17.74 5.63
C MET A 395 8.63 18.71 6.76
N SER A 396 9.55 19.63 6.52
CA SER A 396 9.97 20.62 7.49
C SER A 396 10.20 21.98 6.84
N CYS A 397 9.70 23.04 7.45
CA CYS A 397 10.02 24.42 7.12
C CYS A 397 9.66 25.36 8.28
N GLN A 398 10.13 26.61 8.22
CA GLN A 398 9.56 27.64 9.09
C GLN A 398 8.13 27.97 8.66
N GLY A 399 7.15 27.36 9.32
CA GLY A 399 5.73 27.64 9.09
C GLY A 399 4.84 26.41 9.22
N THR A 400 3.81 26.41 8.38
CA THR A 400 2.76 25.39 8.27
C THR A 400 3.04 24.40 7.14
N ILE A 401 2.24 23.33 7.07
CA ILE A 401 2.28 22.41 5.93
C ILE A 401 1.90 23.11 4.61
N GLU A 402 1.04 24.13 4.66
CA GLU A 402 0.68 24.95 3.50
C GLU A 402 1.89 25.76 3.00
N ASP A 403 2.68 26.34 3.91
CA ASP A 403 3.92 27.05 3.56
C ASP A 403 4.92 26.09 2.90
N PHE A 404 5.03 24.86 3.39
CA PHE A 404 5.87 23.83 2.76
C PHE A 404 5.40 23.52 1.34
N ARG A 405 4.10 23.29 1.13
CA ARG A 405 3.54 22.97 -0.19
C ARG A 405 3.73 24.10 -1.20
N LEU A 406 3.62 25.36 -0.76
CA LEU A 406 3.91 26.51 -1.60
C LEU A 406 5.38 26.54 -2.03
N ARG A 407 6.32 26.34 -1.09
CA ARG A 407 7.76 26.26 -1.40
C ARG A 407 8.09 25.08 -2.30
N LEU A 408 7.41 23.95 -2.11
CA LEU A 408 7.55 22.79 -3.00
C LEU A 408 7.16 23.18 -4.43
N LEU A 409 6.00 23.82 -4.61
CA LEU A 409 5.54 24.31 -5.92
C LEU A 409 6.54 25.30 -6.55
N GLU A 410 7.03 26.28 -5.78
CA GLU A 410 8.03 27.24 -6.23
C GLU A 410 9.35 26.55 -6.64
N SER A 411 9.78 25.54 -5.88
CA SER A 411 10.95 24.72 -6.21
C SER A 411 10.76 23.96 -7.52
N GLN A 412 9.59 23.38 -7.77
CA GLN A 412 9.30 22.67 -9.02
C GLN A 412 9.28 23.62 -10.23
N GLN A 413 8.93 24.88 -10.01
CA GLN A 413 8.97 25.94 -11.02
C GLN A 413 10.37 26.55 -11.21
N GLY A 414 11.38 26.08 -10.46
CA GLY A 414 12.74 26.62 -10.51
C GLY A 414 12.89 28.01 -9.90
N LEU A 415 11.93 28.44 -9.07
CA LEU A 415 11.92 29.75 -8.43
C LEU A 415 12.76 29.80 -7.15
N LEU A 416 13.16 28.63 -6.62
CA LEU A 416 14.03 28.51 -5.45
C LEU A 416 15.45 28.09 -5.82
N PRO A 417 16.48 28.59 -5.12
CA PRO A 417 17.86 28.23 -5.39
C PRO A 417 18.11 26.73 -5.14
N ALA A 418 18.82 26.08 -6.08
CA ALA A 418 19.04 24.64 -6.07
C ALA A 418 19.76 24.12 -4.82
N HIS A 419 20.70 24.90 -4.26
CA HIS A 419 21.39 24.55 -3.01
C HIS A 419 21.83 25.81 -2.27
N HIS A 420 21.48 25.91 -0.98
CA HIS A 420 22.00 26.92 -0.07
C HIS A 420 22.56 26.22 1.17
N ARG A 421 23.83 26.47 1.53
CA ARG A 421 24.37 26.03 2.83
C ARG A 421 23.89 27.00 3.91
N CYS A 422 22.96 26.58 4.75
CA CYS A 422 22.43 27.36 5.86
C CYS A 422 22.51 26.53 7.14
N GLY A 423 22.92 27.13 8.26
CA GLY A 423 22.99 26.46 9.57
C GLY A 423 21.63 25.99 10.10
N GLN A 424 20.52 26.46 9.52
CA GLN A 424 19.16 26.01 9.87
C GLN A 424 18.97 24.50 9.66
N VAL A 425 19.67 23.91 8.69
CA VAL A 425 19.60 22.45 8.47
C VAL A 425 20.24 21.69 9.63
N ASP A 426 21.37 22.19 10.13
CA ASP A 426 22.08 21.58 11.26
C ASP A 426 21.27 21.77 12.56
N GLU A 427 20.64 22.94 12.74
CA GLU A 427 19.69 23.19 13.84
C GLU A 427 18.49 22.24 13.79
N CYS A 428 17.92 22.02 12.59
CA CYS A 428 16.82 21.09 12.39
C CYS A 428 17.24 19.65 12.67
N ALA A 429 18.43 19.24 12.20
CA ALA A 429 18.99 17.92 12.47
C ALA A 429 19.16 17.67 13.98
N LEU A 430 19.76 18.62 14.71
CA LEU A 430 19.91 18.55 16.17
C LEU A 430 18.56 18.50 16.89
N ALA A 431 17.58 19.29 16.43
CA ALA A 431 16.24 19.28 17.00
C ALA A 431 15.55 17.93 16.80
N ILE A 432 15.67 17.33 15.62
CA ILE A 432 15.14 15.99 15.34
C ILE A 432 15.87 14.95 16.18
N GLU A 433 17.19 14.97 16.24
CA GLU A 433 18.00 14.03 17.04
C GLU A 433 17.61 14.03 18.53
N CYS A 434 17.32 15.20 19.09
CA CYS A 434 16.88 15.35 20.49
C CYS A 434 15.38 15.07 20.70
N THR A 435 14.62 14.74 19.67
CA THR A 435 13.16 14.55 19.75
C THR A 435 12.79 13.13 20.10
N ASN A 436 11.83 12.96 21.01
CA ASN A 436 11.13 11.68 21.17
C ASN A 436 10.23 11.45 19.95
N ILE A 437 10.67 10.59 19.02
CA ILE A 437 9.93 10.28 17.79
C ILE A 437 8.56 9.68 18.06
N SER A 438 8.41 8.88 19.12
CA SER A 438 7.10 8.32 19.51
C SER A 438 6.11 9.44 19.78
N HIS A 439 6.58 10.51 20.43
CA HIS A 439 5.77 11.67 20.74
C HIS A 439 5.45 12.48 19.49
N LEU A 440 6.44 12.74 18.62
CA LEU A 440 6.24 13.41 17.33
C LEU A 440 5.14 12.72 16.50
N VAL A 441 5.27 11.41 16.30
CA VAL A 441 4.35 10.63 15.47
C VAL A 441 2.97 10.53 16.12
N SER A 442 2.90 10.40 17.45
CA SER A 442 1.63 10.41 18.20
C SER A 442 0.90 11.74 18.07
N HIS A 443 1.61 12.87 18.22
CA HIS A 443 1.08 14.20 18.00
C HIS A 443 0.55 14.36 16.58
N PHE A 444 1.32 13.95 15.57
CA PHE A 444 0.89 13.97 14.17
C PHE A 444 -0.43 13.22 13.97
N PHE A 445 -0.49 11.93 14.31
CA PHE A 445 -1.69 11.11 14.06
C PHE A 445 -2.89 11.52 14.90
N SER A 446 -2.68 12.14 16.06
CA SER A 446 -3.77 12.67 16.88
C SER A 446 -4.40 13.94 16.31
N GLN A 447 -3.64 14.75 15.56
CA GLN A 447 -4.14 15.94 14.86
C GLN A 447 -4.59 15.66 13.42
N HIS A 448 -4.08 14.60 12.80
CA HIS A 448 -4.45 14.18 11.46
C HIS A 448 -5.96 13.89 11.35
N GLU A 449 -6.52 14.04 10.14
CA GLU A 449 -7.88 13.57 9.84
C GLU A 449 -7.98 12.09 10.21
N GLN A 450 -8.99 11.73 11.01
CA GLN A 450 -9.13 10.35 11.46
C GLN A 450 -9.71 9.46 10.36
N PHE A 451 -10.56 10.04 9.49
CA PHE A 451 -11.08 9.38 8.31
C PHE A 451 -10.92 10.28 7.07
N PRO A 452 -10.63 9.72 5.88
CA PRO A 452 -10.44 10.49 4.64
C PRO A 452 -11.76 10.99 4.01
N PHE A 453 -12.88 10.80 4.70
CA PHE A 453 -14.21 11.16 4.24
C PHE A 453 -15.10 11.53 5.42
N VAL A 454 -16.12 12.32 5.14
CA VAL A 454 -17.14 12.69 6.12
C VAL A 454 -17.87 11.43 6.60
N LEU A 455 -17.97 11.28 7.92
CA LEU A 455 -18.66 10.15 8.52
C LEU A 455 -20.17 10.16 8.19
N PRO A 456 -20.79 8.99 8.01
CA PRO A 456 -22.24 8.90 7.84
C PRO A 456 -22.97 9.60 8.98
N GLY A 457 -23.99 10.40 8.66
CA GLY A 457 -24.76 11.13 9.67
C GLY A 457 -24.10 12.40 10.22
N GLY A 458 -22.90 12.78 9.75
CA GLY A 458 -22.21 14.00 10.19
C GLY A 458 -21.64 13.90 11.60
N GLU A 459 -21.32 12.69 12.06
CA GLU A 459 -20.68 12.44 13.36
C GLU A 459 -19.34 13.19 13.47
N ASP A 460 -19.03 13.69 14.65
CA ASP A 460 -17.70 14.24 14.96
C ASP A 460 -16.69 13.11 15.09
N GLU A 461 -15.72 13.06 14.17
CA GLU A 461 -14.73 11.98 14.13
C GLU A 461 -13.82 11.96 15.37
N ILE A 462 -13.55 13.10 15.98
CA ILE A 462 -12.66 13.22 17.13
C ILE A 462 -13.38 12.72 18.37
N GLU A 463 -14.64 13.11 18.58
CA GLU A 463 -15.47 12.61 19.68
C GLU A 463 -15.66 11.09 19.58
N ARG A 464 -15.94 10.59 18.37
CA ARG A 464 -16.07 9.16 18.09
C ARG A 464 -14.80 8.39 18.45
N VAL A 465 -13.64 8.84 17.96
CA VAL A 465 -12.35 8.19 18.25
C VAL A 465 -11.98 8.30 19.72
N GLY A 466 -12.15 9.47 20.33
CA GLY A 466 -11.86 9.70 21.75
C GLY A 466 -12.69 8.81 22.68
N SER A 467 -13.99 8.68 22.41
CA SER A 467 -14.89 7.81 23.18
C SER A 467 -14.53 6.33 23.00
N ALA A 468 -14.18 5.93 21.78
CA ALA A 468 -13.73 4.57 21.49
C ALA A 468 -12.41 4.23 22.22
N LEU A 469 -11.47 5.16 22.30
CA LEU A 469 -10.22 5.00 23.06
C LEU A 469 -10.51 4.84 24.56
N GLU A 470 -11.37 5.68 25.12
CA GLU A 470 -11.77 5.57 26.53
C GLU A 470 -12.39 4.22 26.87
N CYS A 471 -13.31 3.74 26.02
CA CYS A 471 -13.92 2.43 26.20
C CYS A 471 -12.92 1.25 26.10
N SER A 472 -11.91 1.37 25.24
CA SER A 472 -11.03 0.23 24.89
C SER A 472 -9.74 0.18 25.72
N LEU A 473 -9.17 1.35 26.00
CA LEU A 473 -7.86 1.53 26.63
C LEU A 473 -7.92 2.38 27.92
N GLY A 474 -9.09 2.96 28.25
CA GLY A 474 -9.28 3.76 29.46
C GLY A 474 -9.17 5.28 29.23
N PRO A 475 -9.53 6.08 30.24
CA PRO A 475 -9.62 7.54 30.13
C PRO A 475 -8.29 8.21 29.77
N ASP A 476 -7.17 7.65 30.22
CA ASP A 476 -5.83 8.16 29.92
C ASP A 476 -5.52 8.13 28.41
N ALA A 477 -6.03 7.14 27.67
CA ALA A 477 -5.85 7.05 26.22
C ALA A 477 -6.64 8.14 25.48
N LYS A 478 -7.86 8.46 25.95
CA LYS A 478 -8.64 9.60 25.41
C LYS A 478 -7.98 10.93 25.74
N HIS A 479 -7.47 11.08 26.97
CA HIS A 479 -6.75 12.28 27.38
C HIS A 479 -5.48 12.48 26.54
N ALA A 480 -4.70 11.42 26.34
CA ALA A 480 -3.54 11.39 25.47
C ALA A 480 -3.85 11.86 24.04
N PHE A 481 -4.89 11.29 23.42
CA PHE A 481 -5.33 11.70 22.09
C PHE A 481 -5.71 13.18 22.03
N ALA A 482 -6.44 13.69 23.03
CA ALA A 482 -6.83 15.09 23.10
C ALA A 482 -5.60 16.02 23.29
N MET A 483 -4.67 15.66 24.16
CA MET A 483 -3.43 16.40 24.42
C MET A 483 -2.50 16.41 23.21
N GLY A 484 -2.35 15.26 22.54
CA GLY A 484 -1.63 15.13 21.30
C GLY A 484 -2.15 16.11 20.25
N ARG A 485 -3.47 16.15 20.06
CA ARG A 485 -4.13 16.99 19.06
C ARG A 485 -3.90 18.48 19.29
N VAL A 486 -4.06 18.93 20.53
CA VAL A 486 -3.88 20.35 20.92
C VAL A 486 -2.40 20.73 20.93
N GLY A 487 -1.51 19.81 21.31
CA GLY A 487 -0.08 20.05 21.42
C GLY A 487 0.71 19.95 20.11
N ALA A 488 0.16 19.32 19.05
CA ALA A 488 0.90 19.00 17.83
C ALA A 488 1.55 20.22 17.17
N GLU A 489 0.82 21.34 17.08
CA GLU A 489 1.35 22.58 16.49
C GLU A 489 2.51 23.17 17.30
N LYS A 490 2.37 23.16 18.64
CA LYS A 490 3.44 23.61 19.56
C LYS A 490 4.66 22.68 19.48
N PHE A 491 4.43 21.38 19.30
CA PHE A 491 5.48 20.38 19.13
C PHE A 491 6.20 20.51 17.78
N GLY A 492 5.60 21.19 16.79
CA GLY A 492 6.16 21.40 15.46
C GLY A 492 5.80 20.32 14.44
N THR A 493 4.65 19.67 14.61
CA THR A 493 4.13 18.64 13.69
C THR A 493 2.64 18.86 13.40
N GLY A 494 2.05 17.98 12.59
CA GLY A 494 0.68 18.07 12.10
C GLY A 494 0.53 19.25 11.13
N ARG A 495 -0.23 20.29 11.52
CA ARG A 495 -0.37 21.52 10.73
C ARG A 495 0.88 22.40 10.77
N SER A 496 1.69 22.30 11.82
CA SER A 496 3.00 22.94 11.86
C SER A 496 4.04 22.07 11.18
N ALA A 497 4.85 22.62 10.28
CA ALA A 497 5.99 21.93 9.69
C ALA A 497 7.32 22.34 10.36
N ARG A 498 7.29 22.93 11.56
CA ARG A 498 8.50 23.52 12.17
C ARG A 498 9.58 22.51 12.54
N LEU A 499 9.19 21.32 12.95
CA LEU A 499 10.10 20.22 13.26
C LEU A 499 10.04 19.18 12.14
N ALA A 500 8.94 18.43 12.09
CA ALA A 500 8.65 17.49 11.02
C ALA A 500 7.16 17.11 11.01
N THR A 501 6.52 17.23 9.85
CA THR A 501 5.18 16.70 9.58
C THR A 501 5.27 15.52 8.64
N ILE A 502 4.61 14.41 8.98
CA ILE A 502 4.67 13.20 8.16
C ILE A 502 3.85 13.41 6.87
N GLU A 503 4.48 13.09 5.74
CA GLU A 503 3.86 13.07 4.42
C GLU A 503 3.40 11.66 4.07
N HIS A 504 4.29 10.67 4.22
CA HIS A 504 4.04 9.31 3.77
C HIS A 504 4.86 8.28 4.54
N ILE A 505 4.37 7.04 4.61
CA ILE A 505 5.03 5.91 5.25
C ILE A 505 4.91 4.69 4.34
N PHE A 506 6.03 4.03 4.04
CA PHE A 506 6.06 2.82 3.20
C PHE A 506 7.18 1.88 3.64
N LEU A 507 7.23 0.67 3.09
CA LEU A 507 8.31 -0.28 3.33
C LEU A 507 9.29 -0.26 2.15
N GLU A 508 10.59 -0.18 2.42
CA GLU A 508 11.62 -0.28 1.37
C GLU A 508 13.00 -0.64 1.93
N TYR A 509 13.87 -1.17 1.07
CA TYR A 509 15.30 -1.30 1.37
C TYR A 509 16.00 0.07 1.40
N PRO A 510 16.75 0.38 2.47
CA PRO A 510 17.52 1.63 2.54
C PRO A 510 18.49 1.81 1.37
N CYS A 511 19.09 0.75 0.84
CA CYS A 511 19.96 0.85 -0.33
C CYS A 511 19.20 1.26 -1.62
N VAL A 512 18.00 0.72 -1.83
CA VAL A 512 17.13 1.09 -2.97
C VAL A 512 16.73 2.56 -2.83
N PHE A 513 16.23 2.93 -1.66
CA PHE A 513 15.83 4.30 -1.34
C PHE A 513 16.98 5.31 -1.51
N ALA A 514 18.17 5.02 -0.98
CA ALA A 514 19.34 5.89 -1.11
C ALA A 514 19.78 6.05 -2.58
N ASN A 515 19.72 4.97 -3.36
CA ASN A 515 20.03 5.02 -4.79
C ASN A 515 19.02 5.87 -5.57
N ASP A 516 17.74 5.79 -5.23
CA ASP A 516 16.72 6.62 -5.86
C ASP A 516 16.90 8.10 -5.50
N MET A 517 17.26 8.42 -4.26
CA MET A 517 17.56 9.80 -3.86
C MET A 517 18.78 10.37 -4.61
N LYS A 518 19.81 9.55 -4.81
CA LYS A 518 20.99 9.92 -5.61
C LYS A 518 20.65 10.14 -7.09
N LYS A 519 19.80 9.30 -7.68
CA LYS A 519 19.40 9.41 -9.09
C LYS A 519 18.55 10.67 -9.35
N VAL A 520 17.62 10.99 -8.46
CA VAL A 520 16.69 12.13 -8.63
C VAL A 520 17.31 13.46 -8.21
N GLY A 521 18.46 13.43 -7.51
CA GLY A 521 19.26 14.61 -7.18
C GLY A 521 18.86 15.31 -5.88
N GLU A 522 18.40 14.54 -4.88
CA GLU A 522 17.98 15.00 -3.55
C GLU A 522 16.96 16.17 -3.55
N LYS A 523 16.32 16.49 -4.68
CA LYS A 523 15.33 17.55 -4.83
C LYS A 523 14.08 17.27 -3.99
N PRO A 524 13.42 18.31 -3.43
CA PRO A 524 12.19 18.14 -2.70
C PRO A 524 11.11 17.69 -3.70
N GLN A 525 10.33 16.69 -3.34
CA GLN A 525 9.36 16.06 -4.24
C GLN A 525 8.32 15.28 -3.45
N VAL A 526 7.15 15.08 -4.06
CA VAL A 526 6.15 14.13 -3.55
C VAL A 526 6.66 12.72 -3.86
N LEU A 527 7.17 12.03 -2.83
CA LEU A 527 7.79 10.73 -3.03
C LEU A 527 6.77 9.65 -3.42
N GLY A 528 7.20 8.74 -4.29
CA GLY A 528 6.36 7.65 -4.79
C GLY A 528 5.38 8.04 -5.92
N CYS A 529 5.38 9.29 -6.36
CA CYS A 529 4.51 9.77 -7.44
C CYS A 529 5.31 10.46 -8.55
N GLN A 530 4.84 10.36 -9.79
CA GLN A 530 5.27 11.24 -10.87
C GLN A 530 4.53 12.58 -10.74
N LEU A 531 5.24 13.70 -10.86
CA LEU A 531 4.60 15.01 -10.83
C LEU A 531 3.95 15.31 -12.19
N GLU A 532 2.68 15.73 -12.17
CA GLU A 532 1.93 16.20 -13.35
C GLU A 532 2.08 17.71 -13.60
#